data_AF-A0A914Z1K3-F1
#
_entry.id   AF-A0A914Z1K3-F1
#
_cell.length_a   1.000
_cell.length_b   1.000
_cell.length_c   1.000
_cell.angle_alpha   90.00
_cell.angle_beta   90.00
_cell.angle_gamma   90.00
#
_symmetry.space_group_name_H-M   'P 1'
#
loop_
_entity.id
_entity.type
_entity.pdbx_description
1 polymer ?
#
loop_
_entity_poly.entity_id
_entity_poly.type
_entity_poly.pdbx_seq_one_letter_code
_entity_poly.pdbx_strand_id
1 'polypeptide(L)'
;MTYVPQGNNPLLYQPGAEPIMHLDQATFTDTIFDPTKHNSFIVEFYADWCGHCRAFAPYYREFASLVSTWGEVTRVGAINCADAFNAQVCRDNGVAYFPMIKYFPRHSSGYNDGIILEAAHSGTNLRDQLANKILNEYSRMPYPDWPNFHYLDVNRQTKFEDLWKTVANNANYLVIIFEHFDGAGTEFMLNLFPYRALVGGRRALSSTPLVQMLQITTFPYVAMFKRGDQQAVFMGPYMTTTIQEIVNRIQPGQFSTPAPLQTTTRRKIDLVDCEKEPERCAGLYFTSETDMLKAMHSALHDEVIRTNDRIDGQNFTNLYNFVSLLAEHFPSLTFANSGTKRRLARQSTSMVLKKSERAKMVFAHMKQFLDQKSGMVTASEWKNQFESIERVYGHPFPVNATWQHCAGSFPEYRGYTCGLWSTFHTLTVHTYMDTIKNRKINPLKPLKAIQGWVNSFFGCQHCKQHFMHMTTVLFPMSERRVRHSHDMIMYLWRAHNIVNNRLHGDTTEDPQFTKYQFPPLFLCPTCHSGGHFSRRQVRNFLLRYYANIRPHHWSHSL
;
A
#
# COMPACT_ATOMS: atom_id res chain seq x y z
N MET A 1 -19.82 -4.14 -8.84
CA MET A 1 -18.88 -3.11 -8.30
C MET A 1 -19.32 -2.58 -6.94
N THR A 2 -20.53 -2.92 -6.43
CA THR A 2 -21.07 -2.43 -5.14
C THR A 2 -20.78 -3.34 -3.95
N TYR A 3 -20.08 -4.46 -4.15
CA TYR A 3 -19.70 -5.36 -3.07
C TYR A 3 -18.75 -4.65 -2.10
N VAL A 4 -19.07 -4.72 -0.81
CA VAL A 4 -18.21 -4.24 0.27
C VAL A 4 -17.52 -5.46 0.88
N PRO A 5 -16.17 -5.50 0.89
CA PRO A 5 -15.41 -6.55 1.56
C PRO A 5 -15.83 -6.79 3.01
N GLN A 6 -15.76 -8.04 3.45
CA GLN A 6 -16.10 -8.44 4.82
C GLN A 6 -15.03 -8.07 5.87
N GLY A 7 -13.86 -7.63 5.42
CA GLY A 7 -12.79 -7.15 6.29
C GLY A 7 -13.20 -5.94 7.14
N ASN A 8 -12.57 -5.81 8.31
CA ASN A 8 -12.81 -4.71 9.24
C ASN A 8 -11.87 -3.51 9.01
N ASN A 9 -10.80 -3.68 8.23
CA ASN A 9 -9.86 -2.61 7.95
C ASN A 9 -10.43 -1.59 6.95
N PRO A 10 -9.99 -0.32 7.04
CA PRO A 10 -10.32 0.69 6.06
C PRO A 10 -9.96 0.30 4.62
N LEU A 11 -10.71 0.80 3.65
CA LEU A 11 -10.44 0.61 2.22
C LEU A 11 -9.78 1.88 1.65
N LEU A 12 -8.80 1.71 0.75
CA LEU A 12 -8.21 2.84 0.01
C LEU A 12 -9.08 3.29 -1.18
N TYR A 13 -9.98 2.41 -1.61
CA TYR A 13 -10.90 2.58 -2.72
C TYR A 13 -12.34 2.56 -2.20
N GLN A 14 -13.25 3.23 -2.90
CA GLN A 14 -14.65 3.34 -2.51
C GLN A 14 -15.52 2.37 -3.32
N PRO A 15 -16.11 1.34 -2.67
CA PRO A 15 -17.00 0.41 -3.35
C PRO A 15 -18.14 1.14 -4.06
N GLY A 16 -18.35 0.81 -5.34
CA GLY A 16 -19.42 1.36 -6.16
C GLY A 16 -19.18 2.77 -6.71
N ALA A 17 -18.18 3.50 -6.24
CA ALA A 17 -17.84 4.84 -6.75
C ALA A 17 -16.73 4.81 -7.80
N GLU A 18 -15.85 3.81 -7.75
CA GLU A 18 -14.69 3.66 -8.63
C GLU A 18 -14.84 2.39 -9.49
N PRO A 19 -14.29 2.34 -10.73
CA PRO A 19 -14.32 1.17 -11.59
C PRO A 19 -13.33 0.07 -11.13
N ILE A 20 -13.23 -0.13 -9.82
CA ILE A 20 -12.33 -1.08 -9.15
C ILE A 20 -13.21 -2.09 -8.43
N MET A 21 -13.02 -3.36 -8.76
CA MET A 21 -13.67 -4.46 -8.04
C MET A 21 -12.99 -4.69 -6.69
N HIS A 22 -13.76 -4.65 -5.62
CA HIS A 22 -13.25 -5.02 -4.32
C HIS A 22 -13.29 -6.53 -4.13
N LEU A 23 -12.13 -7.11 -3.80
CA LEU A 23 -11.95 -8.54 -3.55
C LEU A 23 -11.58 -8.76 -2.08
N ASP A 24 -11.93 -9.94 -1.57
CA ASP A 24 -11.52 -10.40 -0.26
C ASP A 24 -11.33 -11.93 -0.25
N GLN A 25 -11.05 -12.50 0.92
CA GLN A 25 -10.89 -13.94 1.11
C GLN A 25 -12.06 -14.78 0.59
N ALA A 26 -13.28 -14.25 0.63
CA ALA A 26 -14.48 -14.98 0.22
C ALA A 26 -14.73 -14.89 -1.29
N THR A 27 -14.33 -13.77 -1.94
CA THR A 27 -14.65 -13.55 -3.37
C THR A 27 -13.50 -13.83 -4.32
N PHE A 28 -12.25 -13.82 -3.87
CA PHE A 28 -11.09 -13.85 -4.77
C PHE A 28 -11.07 -15.09 -5.67
N THR A 29 -11.11 -16.29 -5.09
CA THR A 29 -11.01 -17.54 -5.85
C THR A 29 -12.15 -17.69 -6.85
N ASP A 30 -13.38 -17.49 -6.39
CA ASP A 30 -14.60 -17.63 -7.20
C ASP A 30 -14.73 -16.56 -8.28
N THR A 31 -13.94 -15.48 -8.21
CA THR A 31 -13.91 -14.44 -9.23
C THR A 31 -12.76 -14.63 -10.20
N ILE A 32 -11.54 -14.82 -9.67
CA ILE A 32 -10.30 -14.80 -10.46
C ILE A 32 -10.08 -16.15 -11.16
N PHE A 33 -10.53 -17.26 -10.57
CA PHE A 33 -10.32 -18.63 -11.06
C PHE A 33 -11.61 -19.32 -11.52
N ASP A 34 -12.71 -18.57 -11.68
CA ASP A 34 -13.95 -19.09 -12.25
C ASP A 34 -13.69 -19.71 -13.65
N PRO A 35 -13.91 -21.01 -13.87
CA PRO A 35 -13.66 -21.65 -15.15
C PRO A 35 -14.60 -21.15 -16.26
N THR A 36 -15.70 -20.50 -15.90
CA THR A 36 -16.71 -19.98 -16.84
C THR A 36 -16.46 -18.52 -17.24
N LYS A 37 -15.48 -17.83 -16.64
CA LYS A 37 -15.19 -16.42 -16.94
C LYS A 37 -14.57 -16.25 -18.34
N HIS A 38 -14.83 -15.09 -18.93
CA HIS A 38 -14.36 -14.74 -20.27
C HIS A 38 -13.26 -13.66 -20.27
N ASN A 39 -12.86 -13.19 -19.09
CA ASN A 39 -11.91 -12.08 -18.91
C ASN A 39 -10.70 -12.47 -18.06
N SER A 40 -9.62 -11.71 -18.26
CA SER A 40 -8.48 -11.65 -17.38
C SER A 40 -8.71 -10.65 -16.25
N PHE A 41 -7.81 -10.63 -15.26
CA PHE A 41 -7.89 -9.69 -14.15
C PHE A 41 -6.54 -9.04 -13.88
N ILE A 42 -6.58 -7.78 -13.45
CA ILE A 42 -5.45 -7.13 -12.81
C ILE A 42 -5.84 -6.77 -11.39
N VAL A 43 -5.05 -7.21 -10.42
CA VAL A 43 -5.36 -7.04 -9.00
C VAL A 43 -4.23 -6.32 -8.29
N GLU A 44 -4.56 -5.23 -7.59
CA GLU A 44 -3.68 -4.65 -6.58
C GLU A 44 -3.87 -5.35 -5.22
N PHE A 45 -2.76 -5.85 -4.67
CA PHE A 45 -2.65 -6.27 -3.30
C PHE A 45 -2.01 -5.13 -2.50
N TYR A 46 -2.78 -4.48 -1.63
CA TYR A 46 -2.35 -3.31 -0.87
C TYR A 46 -2.47 -3.51 0.64
N ALA A 47 -1.96 -2.55 1.40
CA ALA A 47 -2.20 -2.41 2.83
C ALA A 47 -2.63 -0.99 3.15
N ASP A 48 -3.76 -0.80 3.83
CA ASP A 48 -4.36 0.53 4.10
C ASP A 48 -3.41 1.49 4.85
N TRP A 49 -2.61 0.95 5.77
CA TRP A 49 -1.65 1.71 6.56
C TRP A 49 -0.34 2.03 5.80
N CYS A 50 -0.10 1.39 4.66
CA CYS A 50 1.13 1.55 3.90
C CYS A 50 1.15 2.90 3.18
N GLY A 51 2.09 3.78 3.57
CA GLY A 51 2.22 5.10 2.95
C GLY A 51 2.40 5.04 1.43
N HIS A 52 3.18 4.07 0.93
CA HIS A 52 3.35 3.87 -0.51
C HIS A 52 2.05 3.47 -1.20
N CYS A 53 1.24 2.56 -0.62
CA CYS A 53 -0.08 2.22 -1.18
C CYS A 53 -1.00 3.44 -1.26
N ARG A 54 -0.99 4.31 -0.24
CA ARG A 54 -1.80 5.53 -0.24
C ARG A 54 -1.38 6.53 -1.29
N ALA A 55 -0.06 6.72 -1.45
CA ALA A 55 0.49 7.56 -2.51
C ALA A 55 0.22 6.99 -3.90
N PHE A 56 0.17 5.66 -4.02
CA PHE A 56 -0.11 4.95 -5.25
C PHE A 56 -1.60 4.95 -5.64
N ALA A 57 -2.51 4.94 -4.67
CA ALA A 57 -3.95 4.83 -4.89
C ALA A 57 -4.55 5.83 -5.90
N PRO A 58 -4.17 7.13 -5.93
CA PRO A 58 -4.62 8.05 -6.97
C PRO A 58 -4.26 7.59 -8.40
N TYR A 59 -3.07 7.04 -8.60
CA TYR A 59 -2.63 6.53 -9.91
C TYR A 59 -3.35 5.24 -10.29
N TYR A 60 -3.66 4.38 -9.31
CA TYR A 60 -4.45 3.18 -9.55
C TYR A 60 -5.91 3.50 -9.94
N ARG A 61 -6.50 4.54 -9.34
CA ARG A 61 -7.82 5.07 -9.76
C ARG A 61 -7.78 5.63 -11.18
N GLU A 62 -6.77 6.44 -11.49
CA GLU A 62 -6.56 6.99 -12.83
C GLU A 62 -6.47 5.84 -13.85
N PHE A 63 -5.61 4.85 -13.57
CA PHE A 63 -5.48 3.63 -14.36
C PHE A 63 -6.82 2.92 -14.56
N ALA A 64 -7.55 2.65 -13.48
CA ALA A 64 -8.84 1.96 -13.54
C ALA A 64 -9.87 2.73 -14.37
N SER A 65 -9.84 4.06 -14.34
CA SER A 65 -10.67 4.92 -15.19
C SER A 65 -10.28 4.81 -16.67
N LEU A 66 -8.97 4.82 -16.98
CA LEU A 66 -8.46 4.71 -18.36
C LEU A 66 -8.86 3.38 -19.02
N VAL A 67 -8.95 2.30 -18.25
CA VAL A 67 -9.30 0.95 -18.76
C VAL A 67 -10.73 0.52 -18.45
N SER A 68 -11.59 1.45 -18.01
CA SER A 68 -12.95 1.15 -17.56
C SER A 68 -13.83 0.48 -18.63
N THR A 69 -13.55 0.74 -19.90
CA THR A 69 -14.24 0.14 -21.05
C THR A 69 -13.73 -1.25 -21.42
N TRP A 70 -12.64 -1.73 -20.81
CA TRP A 70 -12.01 -3.00 -21.17
C TRP A 70 -12.64 -4.22 -20.47
N GLY A 71 -13.72 -4.02 -19.71
CA GLY A 71 -14.32 -5.01 -18.79
C GLY A 71 -14.67 -6.38 -19.38
N GLU A 72 -14.92 -6.45 -20.69
CA GLU A 72 -15.16 -7.71 -21.40
C GLU A 72 -13.88 -8.53 -21.62
N VAL A 73 -12.73 -7.87 -21.73
CA VAL A 73 -11.42 -8.49 -21.92
C VAL A 73 -10.69 -8.64 -20.59
N THR A 74 -10.69 -7.60 -19.76
CA THR A 74 -9.99 -7.57 -18.48
C THR A 74 -10.72 -6.74 -17.44
N ARG A 75 -10.64 -7.13 -16.16
CA ARG A 75 -11.27 -6.42 -15.04
C ARG A 75 -10.23 -6.00 -14.01
N VAL A 76 -10.42 -4.80 -13.45
CA VAL A 76 -9.55 -4.23 -12.41
C VAL A 76 -10.11 -4.56 -11.04
N GLY A 77 -9.25 -5.04 -10.12
CA GLY A 77 -9.63 -5.35 -8.76
C GLY A 77 -8.58 -4.94 -7.72
N ALA A 78 -8.98 -4.87 -6.46
CA ALA A 78 -8.08 -4.57 -5.36
C ALA A 78 -8.46 -5.37 -4.10
N ILE A 79 -7.46 -5.77 -3.32
CA ILE A 79 -7.62 -6.51 -2.07
C ILE A 79 -6.72 -5.90 -0.98
N ASN A 80 -7.30 -5.66 0.20
CA ASN A 80 -6.57 -5.16 1.36
C ASN A 80 -5.95 -6.32 2.16
N CYS A 81 -4.66 -6.57 1.96
CA CYS A 81 -3.90 -7.58 2.66
C CYS A 81 -3.47 -7.19 4.08
N ALA A 82 -3.74 -5.96 4.52
CA ALA A 82 -3.58 -5.59 5.93
C ALA A 82 -4.72 -6.10 6.82
N ASP A 83 -5.82 -6.55 6.22
CA ASP A 83 -6.90 -7.17 6.97
C ASP A 83 -6.57 -8.62 7.30
N ALA A 84 -6.71 -9.00 8.57
CA ALA A 84 -6.50 -10.38 9.02
C ALA A 84 -7.39 -11.38 8.29
N PHE A 85 -8.60 -10.98 7.89
CA PHE A 85 -9.52 -11.80 7.08
C PHE A 85 -8.91 -12.21 5.74
N ASN A 86 -8.14 -11.31 5.11
CA ASN A 86 -7.52 -11.51 3.80
C ASN A 86 -6.12 -12.15 3.88
N ALA A 87 -5.63 -12.47 5.07
CA ALA A 87 -4.24 -12.87 5.26
C ALA A 87 -3.91 -14.19 4.53
N GLN A 88 -4.84 -15.13 4.45
CA GLN A 88 -4.60 -16.42 3.78
C GLN A 88 -4.51 -16.24 2.26
N VAL A 89 -5.49 -15.59 1.63
CA VAL A 89 -5.48 -15.35 0.18
C VAL A 89 -4.27 -14.52 -0.25
N CYS A 90 -3.82 -13.55 0.55
CA CYS A 90 -2.60 -12.79 0.25
C CYS A 90 -1.33 -13.65 0.40
N ARG A 91 -1.27 -14.58 1.36
CA ARG A 91 -0.17 -15.55 1.47
C ARG A 91 -0.15 -16.52 0.29
N ASP A 92 -1.31 -17.06 -0.08
CA ASP A 92 -1.44 -18.01 -1.19
C ASP A 92 -1.07 -17.37 -2.53
N ASN A 93 -1.37 -16.07 -2.68
CA ASN A 93 -0.89 -15.23 -3.78
C ASN A 93 0.58 -14.82 -3.66
N GLY A 94 1.35 -15.27 -2.66
CA GLY A 94 2.77 -14.94 -2.52
C GLY A 94 3.05 -13.44 -2.40
N VAL A 95 2.15 -12.69 -1.75
CA VAL A 95 2.28 -11.22 -1.61
C VAL A 95 3.36 -10.89 -0.58
N ALA A 96 4.56 -10.59 -1.05
CA ALA A 96 5.72 -10.33 -0.20
C ALA A 96 5.92 -8.85 0.19
N TYR A 97 5.29 -7.91 -0.52
CA TYR A 97 5.43 -6.46 -0.31
C TYR A 97 4.21 -5.70 -0.83
N PHE A 98 4.09 -4.43 -0.42
CA PHE A 98 2.99 -3.56 -0.85
C PHE A 98 3.44 -2.23 -1.47
N PRO A 99 2.67 -1.70 -2.45
CA PRO A 99 1.64 -2.44 -3.20
C PRO A 99 2.30 -3.50 -4.10
N MET A 100 1.55 -4.57 -4.43
CA MET A 100 1.94 -5.55 -5.44
C MET A 100 0.81 -5.66 -6.46
N ILE A 101 1.15 -5.55 -7.75
CA ILE A 101 0.19 -5.67 -8.84
C ILE A 101 0.39 -7.03 -9.52
N LYS A 102 -0.69 -7.78 -9.72
CA LYS A 102 -0.66 -9.02 -10.50
C LYS A 102 -1.70 -9.04 -11.60
N TYR A 103 -1.32 -9.53 -12.77
CA TYR A 103 -2.19 -9.86 -13.88
C TYR A 103 -2.45 -11.37 -13.90
N PHE A 104 -3.72 -11.76 -13.89
CA PHE A 104 -4.19 -13.13 -14.00
C PHE A 104 -4.80 -13.32 -15.39
N PRO A 105 -4.13 -14.08 -16.29
CA PRO A 105 -4.70 -14.49 -17.58
C PRO A 105 -6.11 -15.08 -17.48
N ARG A 106 -6.83 -15.13 -18.61
CA ARG A 106 -8.21 -15.64 -18.66
C ARG A 106 -8.33 -17.04 -18.06
N HIS A 107 -7.38 -17.92 -18.34
CA HIS A 107 -7.39 -19.31 -17.88
C HIS A 107 -6.59 -19.56 -16.59
N SER A 108 -6.28 -18.51 -15.82
CA SER A 108 -5.72 -18.69 -14.48
C SER A 108 -6.63 -19.60 -13.65
N SER A 109 -6.04 -20.64 -13.08
CA SER A 109 -6.69 -21.66 -12.26
C SER A 109 -6.07 -21.77 -10.86
N GLY A 110 -4.97 -21.06 -10.62
CA GLY A 110 -4.34 -20.98 -9.32
C GLY A 110 -3.54 -19.70 -9.10
N TYR A 111 -3.16 -19.50 -7.83
CA TYR A 111 -2.46 -18.29 -7.36
C TYR A 111 -1.10 -18.03 -8.03
N ASN A 112 -0.43 -19.09 -8.49
CA ASN A 112 0.87 -19.02 -9.16
C ASN A 112 0.79 -18.54 -10.62
N ASP A 113 -0.42 -18.49 -11.21
CA ASP A 113 -0.62 -18.01 -12.58
C ASP A 113 -0.53 -16.48 -12.67
N GLY A 114 -0.54 -15.79 -11.51
CA GLY A 114 -0.47 -14.34 -11.43
C GLY A 114 0.92 -13.80 -11.83
N ILE A 115 0.94 -13.00 -12.89
CA ILE A 115 2.13 -12.34 -13.43
C ILE A 115 2.31 -10.99 -12.73
N ILE A 116 3.46 -10.75 -12.10
CA ILE A 116 3.73 -9.48 -11.40
C ILE A 116 3.95 -8.33 -12.40
N LEU A 117 3.36 -7.17 -12.12
CA LEU A 117 3.54 -5.91 -12.84
C LEU A 117 4.22 -4.89 -11.92
N GLU A 118 4.87 -3.89 -12.53
CA GLU A 118 5.46 -2.79 -11.77
C GLU A 118 4.35 -1.85 -11.29
N ALA A 119 4.35 -1.51 -9.99
CA ALA A 119 3.46 -0.51 -9.41
C ALA A 119 3.92 0.92 -9.78
N ALA A 120 3.87 1.25 -11.07
CA ALA A 120 4.28 2.56 -11.59
C ALA A 120 3.34 3.66 -11.09
N HIS A 121 3.89 4.77 -10.57
CA HIS A 121 3.11 5.96 -10.16
C HIS A 121 2.62 6.78 -11.37
N SER A 122 1.94 6.10 -12.30
CA SER A 122 1.41 6.65 -13.55
C SER A 122 0.31 5.72 -14.06
N GLY A 123 -0.92 6.26 -14.19
CA GLY A 123 -2.04 5.48 -14.69
C GLY A 123 -1.83 4.99 -16.13
N THR A 124 -1.21 5.82 -16.98
CA THR A 124 -0.88 5.48 -18.37
C THR A 124 0.16 4.38 -18.48
N ASN A 125 1.21 4.40 -17.65
CA ASN A 125 2.21 3.33 -17.66
C ASN A 125 1.60 1.98 -17.25
N LEU A 126 0.75 1.95 -16.22
CA LEU A 126 0.03 0.73 -15.83
C LEU A 126 -0.91 0.22 -16.93
N ARG A 127 -1.61 1.12 -17.62
CA ARG A 127 -2.44 0.79 -18.79
C ARG A 127 -1.58 0.14 -19.89
N ASP A 128 -0.43 0.70 -20.19
CA ASP A 128 0.46 0.19 -21.25
C ASP A 128 1.04 -1.19 -20.87
N GLN A 129 1.44 -1.37 -19.60
CA GLN A 129 1.83 -2.67 -19.07
C GLN A 129 0.71 -3.70 -19.22
N LEU A 130 -0.53 -3.36 -18.85
CA LEU A 130 -1.68 -4.24 -18.98
C LEU A 130 -1.99 -4.59 -20.45
N ALA A 131 -2.02 -3.60 -21.34
CA ALA A 131 -2.23 -3.83 -22.77
C ALA A 131 -1.19 -4.81 -23.34
N ASN A 132 0.08 -4.65 -22.95
CA ASN A 132 1.14 -5.57 -23.34
C ASN A 132 0.93 -6.99 -22.78
N LYS A 133 0.44 -7.15 -21.55
CA LYS A 133 0.13 -8.48 -21.00
C LYS A 133 -1.02 -9.16 -21.75
N ILE A 134 -2.08 -8.42 -22.07
CA ILE A 134 -3.22 -8.89 -22.86
C ILE A 134 -2.76 -9.32 -24.26
N LEU A 135 -1.96 -8.49 -24.95
CA LEU A 135 -1.44 -8.84 -26.28
C LEU A 135 -0.58 -10.10 -26.24
N ASN A 136 0.31 -10.22 -25.25
CA ASN A 136 1.16 -11.38 -25.09
C ASN A 136 0.37 -12.67 -24.80
N GLU A 137 -0.71 -12.58 -24.03
CA GLU A 137 -1.62 -13.70 -23.81
C GLU A 137 -2.31 -14.11 -25.12
N TYR A 138 -2.90 -13.13 -25.82
CA TYR A 138 -3.58 -13.37 -27.10
C TYR A 138 -2.64 -13.99 -28.16
N SER A 139 -1.38 -13.54 -28.25
CA SER A 139 -0.40 -14.10 -29.19
C SER A 139 -0.07 -15.57 -28.91
N ARG A 140 -0.28 -16.05 -27.68
CA ARG A 140 -0.11 -17.48 -27.33
C ARG A 140 -1.40 -18.26 -27.55
N MET A 141 -2.53 -17.65 -27.21
CA MET A 141 -3.86 -18.27 -27.30
C MET A 141 -4.89 -17.22 -27.78
N PRO A 142 -5.18 -17.16 -29.08
CA PRO A 142 -6.19 -16.25 -29.60
C PRO A 142 -7.59 -16.63 -29.11
N TYR A 143 -8.29 -15.67 -28.49
CA TYR A 143 -9.67 -15.85 -28.06
C TYR A 143 -10.64 -15.26 -29.09
N PRO A 144 -11.59 -16.04 -29.64
CA PRO A 144 -12.53 -15.55 -30.66
C PRO A 144 -13.44 -14.41 -30.19
N ASP A 145 -13.68 -14.33 -28.88
CA ASP A 145 -14.49 -13.33 -28.19
C ASP A 145 -13.67 -12.14 -27.66
N TRP A 146 -12.38 -12.04 -28.01
CA TRP A 146 -11.54 -10.86 -27.78
C TRP A 146 -11.32 -10.05 -29.06
N PRO A 147 -10.79 -8.82 -28.99
CA PRO A 147 -10.39 -8.09 -30.19
C PRO A 147 -9.37 -8.89 -31.00
N ASN A 148 -9.50 -8.88 -32.33
CA ASN A 148 -8.48 -9.47 -33.19
C ASN A 148 -7.25 -8.54 -33.27
N PHE A 149 -6.19 -8.89 -32.54
CA PHE A 149 -4.96 -8.08 -32.48
C PHE A 149 -3.96 -8.33 -33.61
N HIS A 150 -4.24 -9.26 -34.55
CA HIS A 150 -3.36 -9.49 -35.69
C HIS A 150 -3.33 -8.29 -36.63
N TYR A 151 -2.16 -8.04 -37.20
CA TYR A 151 -2.02 -7.07 -38.28
C TYR A 151 -2.70 -7.59 -39.55
N LEU A 152 -3.27 -6.66 -40.31
CA LEU A 152 -3.77 -6.92 -41.66
C LEU A 152 -2.63 -7.36 -42.57
N ASP A 153 -2.77 -8.55 -43.15
CA ASP A 153 -1.91 -9.02 -44.24
C ASP A 153 -2.48 -8.54 -45.58
N VAL A 154 -1.86 -7.51 -46.14
CA VAL A 154 -2.26 -6.90 -47.41
C VAL A 154 -1.19 -7.16 -48.44
N ASN A 155 -1.57 -7.91 -49.48
CA ASN A 155 -0.74 -8.21 -50.63
C ASN A 155 -1.45 -7.81 -51.93
N ARG A 156 -0.84 -8.08 -53.09
CA ARG A 156 -1.37 -7.67 -54.40
C ARG A 156 -2.71 -8.30 -54.77
N GLN A 157 -3.11 -9.38 -54.11
CA GLN A 157 -4.37 -10.10 -54.35
C GLN A 157 -5.47 -9.69 -53.37
N THR A 158 -5.14 -8.97 -52.30
CA THR A 158 -6.10 -8.50 -51.28
C THR A 158 -7.07 -7.50 -51.89
N LYS A 159 -8.37 -7.81 -51.86
CA LYS A 159 -9.47 -6.93 -52.28
C LYS A 159 -9.94 -6.08 -51.10
N PHE A 160 -10.62 -4.97 -51.38
CA PHE A 160 -11.16 -4.10 -50.33
C PHE A 160 -12.09 -4.83 -49.35
N GLU A 161 -12.94 -5.74 -49.86
CA GLU A 161 -13.82 -6.58 -49.03
C GLU A 161 -13.04 -7.49 -48.06
N ASP A 162 -11.79 -7.85 -48.38
CA ASP A 162 -10.97 -8.67 -47.49
C ASP A 162 -10.57 -7.92 -46.20
N LEU A 163 -10.57 -6.58 -46.20
CA LEU A 163 -10.30 -5.77 -45.00
C LEU A 163 -11.40 -5.94 -43.94
N TRP A 164 -12.60 -6.32 -44.38
CA TRP A 164 -13.76 -6.56 -43.52
C TRP A 164 -13.82 -7.99 -42.98
N LYS A 165 -12.91 -8.89 -43.39
CA LYS A 165 -12.84 -10.26 -42.84
C LYS A 165 -12.70 -10.22 -41.33
N THR A 166 -13.54 -10.95 -40.59
CA THR A 166 -13.65 -10.95 -39.13
C THR A 166 -14.33 -9.70 -38.51
N VAL A 167 -14.89 -8.79 -39.31
CA VAL A 167 -15.75 -7.69 -38.82
C VAL A 167 -17.19 -8.20 -38.80
N ALA A 168 -17.97 -7.85 -37.76
CA ALA A 168 -19.38 -8.24 -37.68
C ALA A 168 -20.17 -7.72 -38.90
N ASN A 169 -21.07 -8.54 -39.46
CA ASN A 169 -21.81 -8.21 -40.68
C ASN A 169 -22.71 -6.96 -40.52
N ASN A 170 -23.19 -6.72 -39.31
CA ASN A 170 -24.00 -5.56 -38.93
C ASN A 170 -23.18 -4.28 -38.66
N ALA A 171 -21.85 -4.36 -38.55
CA ALA A 171 -21.03 -3.18 -38.36
C ALA A 171 -20.99 -2.36 -39.65
N ASN A 172 -21.38 -1.09 -39.58
CA ASN A 172 -21.42 -0.19 -40.74
C ASN A 172 -20.07 0.47 -41.03
N TYR A 173 -19.13 0.38 -40.09
CA TYR A 173 -17.84 1.04 -40.17
C TYR A 173 -16.69 0.07 -39.90
N LEU A 174 -15.55 0.34 -40.53
CA LEU A 174 -14.26 -0.30 -40.28
C LEU A 174 -13.27 0.80 -39.95
N VAL A 175 -12.54 0.66 -38.86
CA VAL A 175 -11.46 1.56 -38.48
C VAL A 175 -10.15 0.79 -38.43
N ILE A 176 -9.15 1.31 -39.13
CA ILE A 176 -7.81 0.74 -39.20
C ILE A 176 -6.84 1.71 -38.52
N ILE A 177 -6.12 1.23 -37.51
CA ILE A 177 -4.97 1.92 -36.94
C ILE A 177 -3.68 1.43 -37.62
N PHE A 178 -2.87 2.37 -38.07
CA PHE A 178 -1.57 2.16 -38.67
C PHE A 178 -0.47 2.52 -37.67
N GLU A 179 0.47 1.62 -37.44
CA GLU A 179 1.53 1.77 -36.43
C GLU A 179 2.84 1.11 -36.91
N HIS A 180 4.00 1.49 -36.35
CA HIS A 180 5.27 0.84 -36.69
C HIS A 180 5.32 -0.57 -36.10
N PHE A 181 5.53 -0.68 -34.79
CA PHE A 181 5.46 -1.93 -34.03
C PHE A 181 4.97 -1.68 -32.58
N ASP A 182 4.58 -0.43 -32.26
CA ASP A 182 4.40 0.08 -30.90
C ASP A 182 2.94 0.06 -30.46
N GLY A 183 2.68 -0.43 -29.25
CA GLY A 183 1.39 -0.91 -28.71
C GLY A 183 0.18 0.03 -28.66
N ALA A 184 0.22 1.21 -29.29
CA ALA A 184 -0.94 2.10 -29.44
C ALA A 184 -2.12 1.37 -30.10
N GLY A 185 -1.87 0.44 -31.04
CA GLY A 185 -2.91 -0.36 -31.67
C GLY A 185 -3.63 -1.30 -30.70
N THR A 186 -2.93 -1.85 -29.70
CA THR A 186 -3.55 -2.73 -28.70
C THR A 186 -4.53 -1.95 -27.84
N GLU A 187 -4.11 -0.81 -27.29
CA GLU A 187 -4.99 0.10 -26.55
C GLU A 187 -6.19 0.52 -27.41
N PHE A 188 -5.93 0.96 -28.64
CA PHE A 188 -6.97 1.39 -29.57
C PHE A 188 -8.02 0.30 -29.78
N MET A 189 -7.59 -0.93 -30.02
CA MET A 189 -8.47 -2.08 -30.22
C MET A 189 -9.29 -2.41 -28.97
N LEU A 190 -8.70 -2.31 -27.78
CA LEU A 190 -9.38 -2.53 -26.51
C LEU A 190 -10.44 -1.44 -26.24
N ASN A 191 -10.11 -0.17 -26.48
CA ASN A 191 -11.02 0.95 -26.32
C ASN A 191 -12.21 0.90 -27.29
N LEU A 192 -12.01 0.38 -28.50
CA LEU A 192 -13.05 0.28 -29.52
C LEU A 192 -13.97 -0.96 -29.33
N PHE A 193 -13.50 -1.97 -28.59
CA PHE A 193 -14.16 -3.27 -28.47
C PHE A 193 -15.62 -3.24 -27.96
N PRO A 194 -16.02 -2.36 -27.03
CA PRO A 194 -17.43 -2.25 -26.62
C PRO A 194 -18.38 -1.92 -27.79
N TYR A 195 -17.86 -1.31 -28.86
CA TYR A 195 -18.64 -0.88 -30.02
C TYR A 195 -18.58 -1.86 -31.20
N ARG A 196 -18.01 -3.06 -31.01
CA ARG A 196 -17.73 -4.05 -32.06
C ARG A 196 -18.92 -4.47 -32.93
N ALA A 197 -20.16 -4.32 -32.42
CA ALA A 197 -21.38 -4.58 -33.19
C ALA A 197 -21.66 -3.51 -34.25
N LEU A 198 -21.10 -2.31 -34.10
CA LEU A 198 -21.32 -1.15 -34.96
C LEU A 198 -20.08 -0.76 -35.77
N VAL A 199 -18.89 -1.03 -35.24
CA VAL A 199 -17.60 -0.72 -35.86
C VAL A 199 -16.59 -1.85 -35.69
N GLY A 200 -15.96 -2.27 -36.79
CA GLY A 200 -14.83 -3.19 -36.75
C GLY A 200 -13.51 -2.45 -36.53
N GLY A 201 -12.64 -2.95 -35.66
CA GLY A 201 -11.27 -2.47 -35.51
C GLY A 201 -10.26 -3.38 -36.21
N ARG A 202 -9.24 -2.80 -36.84
CA ARG A 202 -8.08 -3.51 -37.40
C ARG A 202 -6.78 -2.77 -37.12
N ARG A 203 -5.69 -3.52 -37.11
CA ARG A 203 -4.33 -3.00 -37.01
C ARG A 203 -3.59 -3.23 -38.32
N ALA A 204 -2.72 -2.32 -38.71
CA ALA A 204 -1.87 -2.46 -39.87
C ALA A 204 -0.47 -1.91 -39.57
N LEU A 205 0.56 -2.62 -40.04
CA LEU A 205 1.94 -2.15 -39.90
C LEU A 205 2.20 -1.00 -40.88
N SER A 206 3.10 -0.09 -40.52
CA SER A 206 3.53 1.02 -41.39
C SER A 206 4.12 0.56 -42.73
N SER A 207 4.51 -0.72 -42.84
CA SER A 207 5.02 -1.36 -44.06
C SER A 207 3.94 -1.86 -45.01
N THR A 208 2.66 -1.81 -44.64
CA THR A 208 1.56 -2.29 -45.49
C THR A 208 1.43 -1.42 -46.77
N PRO A 209 1.08 -1.99 -47.93
CA PRO A 209 0.78 -1.22 -49.14
C PRO A 209 -0.31 -0.15 -48.96
N LEU A 210 -1.23 -0.33 -47.99
CA LEU A 210 -2.29 0.65 -47.71
C LEU A 210 -1.74 2.02 -47.28
N VAL A 211 -0.58 2.07 -46.63
CA VAL A 211 0.05 3.34 -46.19
C VAL A 211 0.35 4.23 -47.39
N GLN A 212 0.92 3.65 -48.45
CA GLN A 212 1.22 4.39 -49.67
C GLN A 212 -0.06 4.78 -50.42
N MET A 213 -1.05 3.88 -50.48
CA MET A 213 -2.33 4.14 -51.14
C MET A 213 -3.12 5.28 -50.47
N LEU A 214 -3.08 5.34 -49.14
CA LEU A 214 -3.76 6.35 -48.33
C LEU A 214 -2.90 7.60 -48.06
N GLN A 215 -1.68 7.66 -48.61
CA GLN A 215 -0.75 8.78 -48.42
C GLN A 215 -0.45 9.10 -46.94
N ILE A 216 -0.35 8.06 -46.10
CA ILE A 216 -0.07 8.21 -44.67
C ILE A 216 1.43 8.44 -44.46
N THR A 217 1.79 9.52 -43.76
CA THR A 217 3.18 9.94 -43.53
C THR A 217 3.58 10.02 -42.06
N THR A 218 2.62 9.90 -41.13
CA THR A 218 2.84 9.96 -39.68
C THR A 218 2.19 8.75 -39.02
N PHE A 219 2.69 8.35 -37.85
CA PHE A 219 2.19 7.21 -37.10
C PHE A 219 2.22 7.52 -35.58
N PRO A 220 1.30 6.96 -34.77
CA PRO A 220 0.15 6.16 -35.19
C PRO A 220 -0.92 6.99 -35.91
N TYR A 221 -1.60 6.37 -36.88
CA TYR A 221 -2.59 7.03 -37.74
C TYR A 221 -3.85 6.18 -37.85
N VAL A 222 -5.02 6.82 -38.00
CA VAL A 222 -6.30 6.14 -38.07
C VAL A 222 -7.01 6.48 -39.37
N ALA A 223 -7.55 5.47 -40.04
CA ALA A 223 -8.46 5.64 -41.17
C ALA A 223 -9.77 4.86 -40.91
N MET A 224 -10.90 5.51 -41.16
CA MET A 224 -12.24 4.94 -40.99
C MET A 224 -12.95 4.89 -42.33
N PHE A 225 -13.56 3.74 -42.62
CA PHE A 225 -14.28 3.44 -43.85
C PHE A 225 -15.74 3.12 -43.52
N LYS A 226 -16.65 3.53 -44.39
CA LYS A 226 -18.05 3.09 -44.34
C LYS A 226 -18.20 1.84 -45.20
N ARG A 227 -19.02 0.88 -44.77
CA ARG A 227 -19.22 -0.38 -45.50
C ARG A 227 -19.72 -0.10 -46.92
N GLY A 228 -19.07 -0.71 -47.91
CA GLY A 228 -19.33 -0.50 -49.34
C GLY A 228 -18.68 0.75 -49.94
N ASP A 229 -18.06 1.62 -49.14
CA ASP A 229 -17.32 2.79 -49.59
C ASP A 229 -15.82 2.55 -49.49
N GLN A 230 -15.11 2.73 -50.61
CA GLN A 230 -13.66 2.55 -50.68
C GLN A 230 -12.90 3.81 -50.24
N GLN A 231 -13.58 4.95 -50.13
CA GLN A 231 -12.98 6.18 -49.61
C GLN A 231 -13.12 6.22 -48.09
N ALA A 232 -12.07 6.68 -47.42
CA ALA A 232 -12.12 6.88 -45.98
C ALA A 232 -13.01 8.08 -45.65
N VAL A 233 -13.95 7.89 -44.73
CA VAL A 233 -14.85 8.93 -44.22
C VAL A 233 -14.21 9.76 -43.10
N PHE A 234 -13.11 9.27 -42.52
CA PHE A 234 -12.29 9.98 -41.55
C PHE A 234 -10.86 9.45 -41.59
N MET A 235 -9.89 10.36 -41.52
CA MET A 235 -8.46 10.07 -41.49
C MET A 235 -7.74 11.10 -40.63
N GLY A 236 -6.83 10.66 -39.77
CA GLY A 236 -6.01 11.56 -38.96
C GLY A 236 -5.02 10.84 -38.04
N PRO A 237 -4.04 11.56 -37.45
CA PRO A 237 -3.18 11.01 -36.43
C PRO A 237 -3.98 10.49 -35.23
N TYR A 238 -3.52 9.41 -34.61
CA TYR A 238 -4.16 8.89 -33.39
C TYR A 238 -3.85 9.81 -32.20
N MET A 239 -4.90 10.33 -31.59
CA MET A 239 -4.88 11.22 -30.43
C MET A 239 -5.82 10.70 -29.35
N THR A 240 -5.76 11.29 -28.16
CA THR A 240 -6.66 10.93 -27.04
C THR A 240 -8.14 11.16 -27.35
N THR A 241 -8.48 12.05 -28.30
CA THR A 241 -9.86 12.32 -28.74
C THR A 241 -10.36 11.38 -29.83
N THR A 242 -9.49 10.60 -30.48
CA THR A 242 -9.84 9.84 -31.69
C THR A 242 -10.95 8.82 -31.45
N ILE A 243 -10.94 8.11 -30.31
CA ILE A 243 -12.03 7.18 -29.96
C ILE A 243 -13.35 7.93 -29.86
N GLN A 244 -13.39 9.08 -29.17
CA GLN A 244 -14.63 9.87 -29.03
C GLN A 244 -15.15 10.34 -30.39
N GLU A 245 -14.26 10.78 -31.29
CA GLU A 245 -14.63 11.19 -32.65
C GLU A 245 -15.22 10.03 -33.46
N ILE A 246 -14.62 8.84 -33.37
CA ILE A 246 -15.15 7.62 -34.02
C ILE A 246 -16.54 7.29 -33.48
N VAL A 247 -16.71 7.25 -32.16
CA VAL A 247 -18.00 6.85 -31.57
C VAL A 247 -19.10 7.88 -31.89
N ASN A 248 -18.79 9.18 -31.86
CA ASN A 248 -19.73 10.25 -32.27
C ASN A 248 -20.24 10.08 -33.71
N ARG A 249 -19.43 9.50 -34.61
CA ARG A 249 -19.82 9.23 -36.00
C ARG A 249 -20.70 8.00 -36.13
N ILE A 250 -20.47 6.99 -35.29
CA ILE A 250 -21.22 5.74 -35.34
C ILE A 250 -22.60 5.90 -34.70
N GLN A 251 -22.71 6.72 -33.64
CA GLN A 251 -23.94 7.00 -32.92
C GLN A 251 -24.07 8.51 -32.60
N PRO A 252 -24.55 9.34 -33.55
CA PRO A 252 -24.76 10.75 -33.31
C PRO A 252 -25.84 10.97 -32.24
N GLY A 253 -25.50 11.67 -31.15
CA GLY A 253 -26.46 12.13 -30.14
C GLY A 253 -26.65 11.24 -28.90
N GLN A 254 -25.86 10.17 -28.72
CA GLN A 254 -25.98 9.24 -27.58
C GLN A 254 -24.97 9.42 -26.44
N PHE A 255 -24.11 10.45 -26.48
CA PHE A 255 -23.20 10.74 -25.35
C PHE A 255 -23.70 11.86 -24.47
N SER A 256 -24.18 11.48 -23.28
CA SER A 256 -23.89 12.20 -22.06
C SER A 256 -22.38 12.19 -21.84
N THR A 257 -21.77 13.36 -21.64
CA THR A 257 -20.42 13.48 -21.09
C THR A 257 -20.27 12.51 -19.91
N PRO A 258 -19.12 11.84 -19.75
CA PRO A 258 -18.82 11.20 -18.47
C PRO A 258 -19.07 12.25 -17.41
N ALA A 259 -19.97 11.97 -16.47
CA ALA A 259 -20.16 12.86 -15.34
C ALA A 259 -18.76 13.17 -14.81
N PRO A 260 -18.41 14.46 -14.60
CA PRO A 260 -17.19 14.76 -13.88
C PRO A 260 -17.21 13.87 -12.64
N LEU A 261 -16.14 13.10 -12.42
CA LEU A 261 -15.95 12.34 -11.19
C LEU A 261 -16.47 13.25 -10.09
N GLN A 262 -17.60 12.86 -9.47
CA GLN A 262 -18.02 13.53 -8.26
C GLN A 262 -16.84 13.30 -7.34
N THR A 263 -16.01 14.33 -7.18
CA THR A 263 -15.06 14.42 -6.11
C THR A 263 -15.93 14.19 -4.90
N THR A 264 -15.87 12.96 -4.37
CA THR A 264 -16.64 12.62 -3.20
C THR A 264 -16.27 13.68 -2.21
N THR A 265 -17.27 14.48 -1.84
CA THR A 265 -17.11 15.57 -0.91
C THR A 265 -16.71 14.87 0.37
N ARG A 266 -15.39 14.73 0.59
CA ARG A 266 -14.82 14.20 1.83
C ARG A 266 -15.54 14.99 2.91
N ARG A 267 -16.24 14.27 3.79
CA ARG A 267 -16.93 14.86 4.94
C ARG A 267 -15.96 15.88 5.54
N LYS A 268 -16.33 17.16 5.56
CA LYS A 268 -15.50 18.20 6.17
C LYS A 268 -15.40 17.85 7.65
N ILE A 269 -14.26 17.30 8.07
CA ILE A 269 -13.93 17.09 9.46
C ILE A 269 -13.40 18.43 9.98
N ASP A 270 -13.87 18.84 11.15
CA ASP A 270 -13.38 20.02 11.83
C ASP A 270 -11.99 19.72 12.44
N LEU A 271 -10.94 20.23 11.79
CA LEU A 271 -9.55 19.99 12.18
C LEU A 271 -9.16 21.01 13.25
N VAL A 272 -8.43 20.56 14.27
CA VAL A 272 -7.86 21.44 15.31
C VAL A 272 -6.68 22.22 14.74
N ASP A 273 -6.76 23.54 14.79
CA ASP A 273 -5.70 24.45 14.40
C ASP A 273 -4.67 24.57 15.54
N CYS A 274 -3.51 23.93 15.40
CA CYS A 274 -2.51 23.88 16.47
C CYS A 274 -1.80 25.21 16.75
N GLU A 275 -1.90 26.20 15.85
CA GLU A 275 -1.40 27.55 16.11
C GLU A 275 -2.37 28.33 17.01
N LYS A 276 -3.68 28.12 16.83
CA LYS A 276 -4.73 28.78 17.62
C LYS A 276 -5.10 28.04 18.90
N GLU A 277 -5.06 26.71 18.89
CA GLU A 277 -5.50 25.83 19.99
C GLU A 277 -4.38 24.89 20.48
N PRO A 278 -3.24 25.42 20.97
CA PRO A 278 -2.06 24.62 21.31
C PRO A 278 -2.31 23.58 22.41
N GLU A 279 -3.18 23.87 23.38
CA GLU A 279 -3.54 22.93 24.46
C GLU A 279 -4.38 21.75 23.95
N ARG A 280 -5.36 22.04 23.09
CA ARG A 280 -6.20 21.01 22.46
C ARG A 280 -5.35 20.12 21.55
N CYS A 281 -4.44 20.72 20.78
CA CYS A 281 -3.48 19.95 20.01
C CYS A 281 -2.56 19.11 20.89
N ALA A 282 -2.03 19.65 22.00
CA ALA A 282 -1.20 18.86 22.92
C ALA A 282 -1.92 17.61 23.44
N GLY A 283 -3.24 17.70 23.68
CA GLY A 283 -4.09 16.57 24.09
C GLY A 283 -4.16 15.41 23.08
N LEU A 284 -3.91 15.68 21.79
CA LEU A 284 -3.90 14.68 20.71
C LEU A 284 -2.62 13.83 20.69
N TYR A 285 -1.54 14.28 21.34
CA TYR A 285 -0.24 13.59 21.35
C TYR A 285 -0.01 12.87 22.67
N PHE A 286 0.04 11.54 22.60
CA PHE A 286 0.30 10.70 23.77
C PHE A 286 0.83 9.33 23.35
N THR A 287 1.40 8.58 24.28
CA THR A 287 1.72 7.16 24.07
C THR A 287 0.55 6.30 24.57
N SER A 288 0.09 5.36 23.75
CA SER A 288 -1.07 4.49 24.05
C SER A 288 -0.64 3.03 24.19
N GLU A 289 -1.06 2.37 25.27
CA GLU A 289 -0.91 0.91 25.44
C GLU A 289 -1.60 0.16 24.29
N THR A 290 -2.81 0.59 23.92
CA THR A 290 -3.61 0.00 22.84
C THR A 290 -2.86 0.03 21.52
N ASP A 291 -2.33 1.19 21.13
CA ASP A 291 -1.67 1.38 19.84
C ASP A 291 -0.36 0.58 19.77
N MET A 292 0.40 0.54 20.86
CA MET A 292 1.64 -0.24 20.90
C MET A 292 1.37 -1.74 20.78
N LEU A 293 0.39 -2.24 21.53
CA LEU A 293 0.04 -3.67 21.49
C LEU A 293 -0.55 -4.08 20.14
N LYS A 294 -1.44 -3.27 19.57
CA LYS A 294 -2.00 -3.53 18.24
C LYS A 294 -0.90 -3.54 17.18
N ALA A 295 0.06 -2.61 17.26
CA ALA A 295 1.22 -2.62 16.37
C ALA A 295 2.14 -3.82 16.58
N MET A 296 2.42 -4.23 17.83
CA MET A 296 3.27 -5.40 18.06
C MET A 296 2.61 -6.71 17.64
N HIS A 297 1.29 -6.82 17.76
CA HIS A 297 0.56 -7.95 17.18
C HIS A 297 0.77 -7.99 15.67
N SER A 298 0.46 -6.91 14.94
CA SER A 298 0.65 -6.90 13.49
C SER A 298 2.12 -7.10 13.08
N ALA A 299 3.06 -6.57 13.85
CA ALA A 299 4.49 -6.74 13.58
C ALA A 299 4.98 -8.18 13.74
N LEU A 300 4.47 -8.91 14.73
CA LEU A 300 4.93 -10.27 15.03
C LEU A 300 4.05 -11.34 14.38
N HIS A 301 2.78 -11.06 14.14
CA HIS A 301 1.85 -11.97 13.51
C HIS A 301 1.79 -11.68 12.01
N ASP A 302 1.11 -10.59 11.62
CA ASP A 302 0.73 -10.31 10.22
C ASP A 302 1.95 -10.12 9.30
N GLU A 303 2.98 -9.40 9.75
CA GLU A 303 4.18 -9.14 8.95
C GLU A 303 5.12 -10.35 8.84
N VAL A 304 5.28 -11.11 9.93
CA VAL A 304 6.21 -12.25 9.97
C VAL A 304 5.68 -13.41 9.14
N ILE A 305 4.38 -13.72 9.24
CA ILE A 305 3.79 -14.84 8.49
C ILE A 305 3.69 -14.58 6.98
N ARG A 306 3.99 -13.36 6.54
CA ARG A 306 3.99 -12.96 5.13
C ARG A 306 5.32 -13.24 4.43
N THR A 307 6.37 -13.60 5.17
CA THR A 307 7.59 -14.11 4.53
C THR A 307 7.30 -15.42 3.83
N ASN A 308 8.12 -15.76 2.82
CA ASN A 308 8.14 -17.11 2.27
C ASN A 308 8.19 -18.12 3.42
N ASP A 309 7.53 -19.28 3.26
CA ASP A 309 7.23 -20.23 4.35
C ASP A 309 8.43 -20.59 5.25
N ARG A 310 9.67 -20.36 4.81
CA ARG A 310 10.90 -20.48 5.61
C ARG A 310 11.41 -19.16 6.19
N ILE A 311 11.58 -19.11 7.52
CA ILE A 311 12.27 -18.04 8.26
C ILE A 311 13.58 -18.59 8.82
N ASP A 312 14.70 -18.33 8.13
CA ASP A 312 16.03 -18.82 8.48
C ASP A 312 17.11 -17.72 8.37
N GLY A 313 18.37 -18.07 8.67
CA GLY A 313 19.53 -17.21 8.48
C GLY A 313 19.40 -15.84 9.13
N GLN A 314 19.57 -14.78 8.33
CA GLN A 314 19.48 -13.40 8.82
C GLN A 314 18.06 -13.02 9.26
N ASN A 315 17.02 -13.57 8.60
CA ASN A 315 15.64 -13.31 8.98
C ASN A 315 15.32 -13.93 10.35
N PHE A 316 15.76 -15.16 10.60
CA PHE A 316 15.65 -15.78 11.92
C PHE A 316 16.41 -14.98 12.99
N THR A 317 17.65 -14.58 12.69
CA THR A 317 18.47 -13.78 13.62
C THR A 317 17.80 -12.45 13.96
N ASN A 318 17.24 -11.77 12.96
CA ASN A 318 16.54 -10.49 13.13
C ASN A 318 15.25 -10.65 13.95
N LEU A 319 14.48 -11.71 13.67
CA LEU A 319 13.28 -12.05 14.44
C LEU A 319 13.63 -12.35 15.90
N TYR A 320 14.62 -13.21 16.14
CA TYR A 320 15.12 -13.57 17.46
C TYR A 320 15.53 -12.34 18.27
N ASN A 321 16.34 -11.46 17.68
CA ASN A 321 16.83 -10.26 18.35
C ASN A 321 15.69 -9.30 18.70
N PHE A 322 14.70 -9.16 17.81
CA PHE A 322 13.57 -8.28 18.03
C PHE A 322 12.60 -8.83 19.09
N VAL A 323 12.27 -10.11 19.04
CA VAL A 323 11.44 -10.78 20.07
C VAL A 323 12.14 -10.76 21.43
N SER A 324 13.46 -10.95 21.46
CA SER A 324 14.25 -10.83 22.69
C SER A 324 14.20 -9.42 23.29
N LEU A 325 14.34 -8.39 22.45
CA LEU A 325 14.19 -6.99 22.89
C LEU A 325 12.81 -6.73 23.51
N LEU A 326 11.74 -7.25 22.90
CA LEU A 326 10.38 -7.13 23.41
C LEU A 326 10.21 -7.88 24.74
N ALA A 327 10.67 -9.13 24.82
CA ALA A 327 10.59 -9.94 26.02
C ALA A 327 11.31 -9.30 27.21
N GLU A 328 12.47 -8.66 26.97
CA GLU A 328 13.27 -8.01 28.00
C GLU A 328 12.70 -6.65 28.41
N HIS A 329 12.36 -5.80 27.44
CA HIS A 329 12.19 -4.36 27.65
C HIS A 329 10.82 -3.78 27.26
N PHE A 330 9.85 -4.59 26.83
CA PHE A 330 8.49 -4.07 26.61
C PHE A 330 7.89 -3.54 27.92
N PRO A 331 7.23 -2.36 27.92
CA PRO A 331 6.83 -1.67 29.14
C PRO A 331 5.67 -2.37 29.85
N SER A 332 5.88 -2.85 31.08
CA SER A 332 4.81 -3.34 31.96
C SER A 332 4.29 -2.27 32.93
N LEU A 333 5.00 -1.14 33.03
CA LEU A 333 4.68 -0.03 33.92
C LEU A 333 4.58 1.28 33.14
N THR A 334 3.69 2.16 33.57
CA THR A 334 3.61 3.56 33.13
C THR A 334 3.93 4.50 34.30
N PHE A 335 4.55 5.64 33.99
CA PHE A 335 4.99 6.62 34.97
C PHE A 335 4.36 7.98 34.67
N ALA A 336 3.30 8.33 35.42
CA ALA A 336 2.66 9.64 35.31
C ALA A 336 3.36 10.65 36.24
N ASN A 337 3.52 11.89 35.77
CA ASN A 337 3.82 13.01 36.65
C ASN A 337 2.49 13.62 37.13
N SER A 338 2.15 13.45 38.41
CA SER A 338 1.02 14.16 39.03
C SER A 338 1.23 15.67 38.88
N GLY A 339 0.46 16.27 37.97
CA GLY A 339 0.52 17.68 37.62
C GLY A 339 -0.27 18.60 38.55
N THR A 340 -0.52 18.26 39.81
CA THR A 340 -1.16 19.18 40.76
C THR A 340 -0.82 18.82 42.20
N LYS A 341 0.19 19.48 42.78
CA LYS A 341 0.23 20.02 44.15
C LYS A 341 1.65 20.46 44.47
N ARG A 342 1.81 21.78 44.62
CA ARG A 342 2.98 22.38 45.26
C ARG A 342 3.17 21.70 46.62
N ARG A 343 4.40 21.23 46.84
CA ARG A 343 4.98 21.01 48.17
C ARG A 343 4.38 19.84 48.96
N LEU A 344 4.62 18.62 48.49
CA LEU A 344 4.88 17.39 49.25
C LEU A 344 5.53 16.41 48.24
N ALA A 345 6.41 15.52 48.71
CA ALA A 345 7.42 14.79 47.93
C ALA A 345 7.03 14.34 46.50
N ARG A 346 7.95 14.54 45.54
CA ARG A 346 7.93 13.94 44.19
C ARG A 346 7.91 12.41 44.27
N GLN A 347 6.73 11.80 44.48
CA GLN A 347 6.53 10.38 44.20
C GLN A 347 6.00 10.24 42.77
N SER A 348 6.83 9.72 41.87
CA SER A 348 6.35 9.19 40.59
C SER A 348 5.47 7.98 40.90
N THR A 349 4.16 8.11 40.74
CA THR A 349 3.22 6.98 40.86
C THR A 349 3.34 6.12 39.62
N SER A 350 3.85 4.90 39.77
CA SER A 350 3.88 3.90 38.69
C SER A 350 2.58 3.09 38.69
N MET A 351 2.02 2.82 37.51
CA MET A 351 0.83 1.98 37.34
C MET A 351 1.16 0.80 36.42
N VAL A 352 0.57 -0.37 36.70
CA VAL A 352 0.71 -1.56 35.86
C VAL A 352 -0.11 -1.45 34.59
N LEU A 353 0.53 -1.70 33.45
CA LEU A 353 -0.08 -1.84 32.14
C LEU A 353 -0.50 -3.30 31.95
N LYS A 354 -1.72 -3.64 32.38
CA LYS A 354 -2.19 -5.04 32.51
C LYS A 354 -2.14 -5.84 31.20
N LYS A 355 -2.38 -5.21 30.05
CA LYS A 355 -2.29 -5.92 28.77
C LYS A 355 -0.84 -6.04 28.32
N SER A 356 -0.02 -5.01 28.51
CA SER A 356 1.42 -5.08 28.24
C SER A 356 2.15 -6.10 29.10
N GLU A 357 1.79 -6.26 30.37
CA GLU A 357 2.33 -7.29 31.25
C GLU A 357 2.08 -8.69 30.66
N ARG A 358 0.84 -8.98 30.27
CA ARG A 358 0.49 -10.25 29.62
C ARG A 358 1.14 -10.42 28.24
N ALA A 359 1.22 -9.35 27.44
CA ALA A 359 1.91 -9.39 26.14
C ALA A 359 3.41 -9.65 26.30
N LYS A 360 4.05 -9.11 27.34
CA LYS A 360 5.46 -9.38 27.65
C LYS A 360 5.68 -10.87 27.93
N MET A 361 4.72 -11.55 28.56
CA MET A 361 4.76 -13.00 28.74
C MET A 361 4.61 -13.78 27.42
N VAL A 362 3.77 -13.30 26.49
CA VAL A 362 3.72 -13.84 25.12
C VAL A 362 5.09 -13.72 24.46
N PHE A 363 5.72 -12.54 24.50
CA PHE A 363 7.04 -12.33 23.91
C PHE A 363 8.12 -13.22 24.53
N ALA A 364 8.09 -13.40 25.86
CA ALA A 364 9.02 -14.27 26.56
C ALA A 364 8.88 -15.74 26.14
N HIS A 365 7.66 -16.25 25.99
CA HIS A 365 7.43 -17.62 25.52
C HIS A 365 7.74 -17.79 24.02
N MET A 366 7.48 -16.76 23.19
CA MET A 366 7.91 -16.77 21.79
C MET A 366 9.45 -16.79 21.68
N LYS A 367 10.15 -16.05 22.55
CA LYS A 367 11.62 -16.12 22.64
C LYS A 367 12.08 -17.54 23.01
N GLN A 368 11.49 -18.16 24.03
CA GLN A 368 11.82 -19.53 24.44
C GLN A 368 11.58 -20.54 23.32
N PHE A 369 10.50 -20.37 22.56
CA PHE A 369 10.24 -21.17 21.37
C PHE A 369 11.37 -21.03 20.34
N LEU A 370 11.82 -19.80 20.06
CA LEU A 370 12.96 -19.58 19.17
C LEU A 370 14.28 -20.12 19.74
N ASP A 371 14.49 -20.07 21.06
CA ASP A 371 15.66 -20.65 21.74
C ASP A 371 15.76 -22.17 21.50
N GLN A 372 14.63 -22.85 21.31
CA GLN A 372 14.56 -24.29 21.02
C GLN A 372 14.74 -24.63 19.53
N LYS A 373 14.72 -23.63 18.65
CA LYS A 373 14.84 -23.84 17.20
C LYS A 373 16.31 -23.76 16.77
N SER A 374 16.70 -24.63 15.84
CA SER A 374 18.06 -24.68 15.28
C SER A 374 18.29 -23.62 14.19
N GLY A 375 17.93 -22.35 14.46
CA GLY A 375 18.15 -21.23 13.54
C GLY A 375 17.13 -21.10 12.39
N MET A 376 16.03 -21.86 12.45
CA MET A 376 15.01 -21.90 11.40
C MET A 376 13.62 -22.20 12.01
N VAL A 377 12.60 -21.54 11.48
CA VAL A 377 11.18 -21.81 11.78
C VAL A 377 10.36 -21.59 10.52
N THR A 378 9.25 -22.31 10.34
CA THR A 378 8.33 -21.99 9.23
C THR A 378 7.32 -20.91 9.62
N ALA A 379 6.78 -20.19 8.64
CA ALA A 379 5.73 -19.20 8.86
C ALA A 379 4.50 -19.84 9.54
N SER A 380 4.17 -21.08 9.14
CA SER A 380 3.09 -21.87 9.72
C SER A 380 3.35 -22.29 11.16
N GLU A 381 4.56 -22.77 11.47
CA GLU A 381 4.96 -23.10 12.85
C GLU A 381 4.92 -21.86 13.75
N TRP A 382 5.46 -20.74 13.26
CA TRP A 382 5.47 -19.47 13.97
C TRP A 382 4.05 -18.99 14.27
N LYS A 383 3.16 -19.00 13.27
CA LYS A 383 1.75 -18.62 13.41
C LYS A 383 1.06 -19.44 14.48
N ASN A 384 1.11 -20.77 14.35
CA ASN A 384 0.44 -21.69 15.27
C ASN A 384 0.93 -21.50 16.71
N GLN A 385 2.24 -21.31 16.88
CA GLN A 385 2.84 -21.09 18.19
C GLN A 385 2.42 -19.73 18.79
N PHE A 386 2.42 -18.67 17.98
CA PHE A 386 2.02 -17.32 18.42
C PHE A 386 0.56 -17.31 18.87
N GLU A 387 -0.37 -17.80 18.03
CA GLU A 387 -1.80 -17.85 18.32
C GLU A 387 -2.10 -18.74 19.55
N SER A 388 -1.37 -19.85 19.70
CA SER A 388 -1.50 -20.73 20.87
C SER A 388 -1.09 -20.02 22.17
N ILE A 389 0.09 -19.38 22.19
CA ILE A 389 0.59 -18.64 23.36
C ILE A 389 -0.30 -17.43 23.66
N GLU A 390 -0.72 -16.69 22.63
CA GLU A 390 -1.60 -15.54 22.78
C GLU A 390 -2.90 -15.93 23.50
N ARG A 391 -3.51 -17.04 23.10
CA ARG A 391 -4.70 -17.61 23.74
C ARG A 391 -4.45 -17.97 25.21
N VAL A 392 -3.31 -18.57 25.54
CA VAL A 392 -2.92 -18.90 26.93
C VAL A 392 -2.89 -17.64 27.82
N TYR A 393 -2.43 -16.52 27.28
CA TYR A 393 -2.39 -15.24 28.01
C TYR A 393 -3.66 -14.38 27.85
N GLY A 394 -4.73 -14.97 27.32
CA GLY A 394 -6.06 -14.36 27.25
C GLY A 394 -6.12 -13.18 26.29
N HIS A 395 -5.59 -13.34 25.08
CA HIS A 395 -5.63 -12.36 23.97
C HIS A 395 -5.25 -10.93 24.43
N PRO A 396 -3.99 -10.74 24.88
CA PRO A 396 -3.56 -9.45 25.42
C PRO A 396 -3.57 -8.34 24.36
N PHE A 397 -3.42 -8.67 23.07
CA PHE A 397 -3.39 -7.69 21.99
C PHE A 397 -4.80 -7.23 21.58
N PRO A 398 -5.11 -5.93 21.63
CA PRO A 398 -6.44 -5.42 21.31
C PRO A 398 -6.62 -5.23 19.80
N VAL A 399 -6.54 -6.31 19.02
CA VAL A 399 -6.57 -6.28 17.55
C VAL A 399 -7.85 -5.66 16.98
N ASN A 400 -8.99 -5.81 17.67
CA ASN A 400 -10.27 -5.23 17.24
C ASN A 400 -10.53 -3.81 17.79
N ALA A 401 -9.63 -3.27 18.62
CA ALA A 401 -9.79 -1.91 19.12
C ALA A 401 -9.47 -0.88 18.03
N THR A 402 -10.14 0.26 18.08
CA THR A 402 -9.77 1.42 17.27
C THR A 402 -8.42 1.97 17.72
N TRP A 403 -7.64 2.49 16.77
CA TRP A 403 -6.44 3.26 17.10
C TRP A 403 -6.82 4.45 18.02
N GLN A 404 -5.95 4.79 18.96
CA GLN A 404 -6.13 5.90 19.90
C GLN A 404 -5.28 7.10 19.47
N HIS A 405 -4.06 7.22 19.98
CA HIS A 405 -3.14 8.28 19.53
C HIS A 405 -2.83 8.13 18.05
N CYS A 406 -2.77 6.91 17.56
CA CYS A 406 -2.43 6.61 16.17
C CYS A 406 -3.63 6.62 15.21
N ALA A 407 -4.83 7.00 15.67
CA ALA A 407 -5.93 7.29 14.76
C ALA A 407 -5.59 8.47 13.85
N GLY A 408 -5.89 8.31 12.56
CA GLY A 408 -5.84 9.40 11.60
C GLY A 408 -7.12 10.25 11.64
N SER A 409 -7.05 11.44 11.04
CA SER A 409 -8.26 12.24 10.77
C SER A 409 -9.23 11.50 9.84
N PHE A 410 -8.69 10.71 8.91
CA PHE A 410 -9.43 9.77 8.08
C PHE A 410 -8.85 8.36 8.20
N PRO A 411 -9.66 7.30 7.94
CA PRO A 411 -9.25 5.91 8.12
C PRO A 411 -7.98 5.49 7.38
N GLU A 412 -7.68 6.12 6.24
CA GLU A 412 -6.46 5.87 5.46
C GLU A 412 -5.18 6.40 6.15
N TYR A 413 -5.27 7.37 7.06
CA TYR A 413 -4.08 7.99 7.64
C TYR A 413 -3.58 7.27 8.91
N ARG A 414 -2.26 7.35 9.12
CA ARG A 414 -1.56 6.92 10.35
C ARG A 414 -1.69 5.42 10.65
N GLY A 415 -2.37 5.03 11.72
CA GLY A 415 -2.58 3.64 12.13
C GLY A 415 -1.28 2.90 12.49
N TYR A 416 -1.09 1.74 11.87
CA TYR A 416 -0.04 0.78 12.20
C TYR A 416 1.37 1.39 12.26
N THR A 417 1.75 2.20 11.27
CA THR A 417 3.09 2.80 11.22
C THR A 417 3.34 3.79 12.37
N CYS A 418 2.31 4.52 12.81
CA CYS A 418 2.39 5.35 14.01
C CYS A 418 2.59 4.49 15.27
N GLY A 419 1.87 3.37 15.37
CA GLY A 419 1.99 2.44 16.50
C GLY A 419 3.38 1.80 16.57
N LEU A 420 3.97 1.43 15.42
CA LEU A 420 5.36 0.94 15.34
C LEU A 420 6.36 1.95 15.86
N TRP A 421 6.34 3.19 15.34
CA TRP A 421 7.25 4.24 15.80
C TRP A 421 7.07 4.53 17.28
N SER A 422 5.83 4.64 17.75
CA SER A 422 5.53 4.86 19.18
C SER A 422 6.11 3.75 20.05
N THR A 423 6.00 2.50 19.60
CA THR A 423 6.57 1.34 20.30
C THR A 423 8.09 1.34 20.28
N PHE A 424 8.73 1.62 19.14
CA PHE A 424 10.19 1.66 19.03
C PHE A 424 10.80 2.74 19.94
N HIS A 425 10.22 3.94 19.97
CA HIS A 425 10.67 4.99 20.90
C HIS A 425 10.46 4.58 22.35
N THR A 426 9.31 3.99 22.67
CA THR A 426 9.02 3.49 24.02
C THR A 426 10.00 2.41 24.45
N LEU A 427 10.36 1.47 23.57
CA LEU A 427 11.37 0.45 23.83
C LEU A 427 12.74 1.07 24.11
N THR A 428 13.17 2.10 23.36
CA THR A 428 14.45 2.76 23.65
C THR A 428 14.47 3.45 25.01
N VAL A 429 13.34 4.06 25.41
CA VAL A 429 13.20 4.72 26.73
C VAL A 429 13.16 3.70 27.86
N HIS A 430 12.35 2.65 27.75
CA HIS A 430 12.26 1.61 28.79
C HIS A 430 13.55 0.78 28.88
N THR A 431 14.20 0.47 27.76
CA THR A 431 15.53 -0.14 27.79
C THR A 431 16.50 0.75 28.56
N TYR A 432 16.54 2.06 28.30
CA TYR A 432 17.40 2.97 29.06
C TYR A 432 17.07 3.00 30.57
N MET A 433 15.78 2.99 30.93
CA MET A 433 15.32 3.01 32.33
C MET A 433 15.71 1.73 33.08
N ASP A 434 15.47 0.56 32.49
CA ASP A 434 15.80 -0.75 33.06
C ASP A 434 17.30 -0.90 33.29
N THR A 435 18.09 -0.19 32.49
CA THR A 435 19.53 -0.39 32.36
C THR A 435 20.37 0.73 32.94
N ILE A 436 19.73 1.73 33.55
CA ILE A 436 20.38 2.96 34.02
C ILE A 436 21.55 2.70 35.00
N LYS A 437 21.48 1.60 35.77
CA LYS A 437 22.51 1.19 36.73
C LYS A 437 23.59 0.29 36.12
N ASN A 438 23.40 -0.23 34.91
CA ASN A 438 24.31 -1.16 34.26
C ASN A 438 25.20 -0.45 33.22
N ARG A 439 26.49 -0.32 33.54
CA ARG A 439 27.48 0.35 32.69
C ARG A 439 27.97 -0.47 31.49
N LYS A 440 27.61 -1.76 31.37
CA LYS A 440 28.14 -2.68 30.35
C LYS A 440 27.21 -2.92 29.15
N ILE A 441 26.13 -2.16 29.03
CA ILE A 441 25.14 -2.42 27.97
C ILE A 441 25.60 -1.82 26.66
N ASN A 442 25.47 -2.62 25.60
CA ASN A 442 25.66 -2.17 24.24
C ASN A 442 24.41 -1.38 23.78
N PRO A 443 24.48 -0.04 23.67
CA PRO A 443 23.32 0.77 23.32
C PRO A 443 22.89 0.63 21.85
N LEU A 444 23.71 -0.01 21.01
CA LEU A 444 23.34 -0.32 19.63
C LEU A 444 22.42 -1.53 19.53
N LYS A 445 22.49 -2.48 20.47
CA LYS A 445 21.75 -3.75 20.38
C LYS A 445 20.23 -3.54 20.20
N PRO A 446 19.55 -2.68 20.98
CA PRO A 446 18.12 -2.42 20.79
C PRO A 446 17.78 -1.81 19.43
N LEU A 447 18.59 -0.83 19.00
CA LEU A 447 18.39 -0.17 17.71
C LEU A 447 18.64 -1.12 16.53
N LYS A 448 19.64 -2.00 16.64
CA LYS A 448 19.96 -3.02 15.63
C LYS A 448 18.89 -4.10 15.56
N ALA A 449 18.28 -4.48 16.68
CA ALA A 449 17.13 -5.38 16.68
C ALA A 449 15.93 -4.78 15.93
N ILE A 450 15.61 -3.50 16.17
CA ILE A 450 14.57 -2.77 15.43
C ILE A 450 14.93 -2.69 13.94
N GLN A 451 16.16 -2.27 13.60
CA GLN A 451 16.62 -2.16 12.22
C GLN A 451 16.56 -3.50 11.48
N GLY A 452 17.00 -4.58 12.13
CA GLY A 452 16.97 -5.94 11.59
C GLY A 452 15.55 -6.40 11.29
N TRP A 453 14.61 -6.20 12.23
CA TRP A 453 13.21 -6.54 12.00
C TRP A 453 12.61 -5.75 10.83
N VAL A 454 12.85 -4.43 10.77
CA VAL A 454 12.38 -3.61 9.64
C VAL A 454 12.92 -4.11 8.31
N ASN A 455 14.21 -4.46 8.24
CA ASN A 455 14.84 -4.96 7.03
C ASN A 455 14.24 -6.30 6.54
N SER A 456 13.93 -7.19 7.48
CA SER A 456 13.49 -8.55 7.18
C SER A 456 11.99 -8.67 6.94
N PHE A 457 11.15 -7.93 7.67
CA PHE A 457 9.72 -8.22 7.75
C PHE A 457 8.81 -7.07 7.32
N PHE A 458 9.25 -5.81 7.40
CA PHE A 458 8.36 -4.67 7.16
C PHE A 458 7.86 -4.59 5.71
N GLY A 459 6.53 -4.60 5.54
CA GLY A 459 5.85 -4.87 4.27
C GLY A 459 5.83 -3.73 3.26
N CYS A 460 5.97 -2.48 3.73
CA CYS A 460 6.15 -1.36 2.82
C CYS A 460 7.60 -1.35 2.29
N GLN A 461 7.83 -1.95 1.13
CA GLN A 461 9.17 -2.08 0.54
C GLN A 461 9.87 -0.72 0.34
N HIS A 462 9.12 0.28 -0.14
CA HIS A 462 9.64 1.63 -0.32
C HIS A 462 10.02 2.30 1.02
N CYS A 463 9.18 2.14 2.04
CA CYS A 463 9.45 2.66 3.38
C CYS A 463 10.67 1.96 4.01
N LYS A 464 10.77 0.64 3.82
CA LYS A 464 11.90 -0.20 4.26
C LYS A 464 13.19 0.25 3.61
N GLN A 465 13.23 0.39 2.28
CA GLN A 465 14.41 0.86 1.54
C GLN A 465 14.89 2.22 2.06
N HIS A 466 13.95 3.15 2.26
CA HIS A 466 14.26 4.45 2.83
C HIS A 466 14.76 4.40 4.27
N PHE A 467 14.13 3.58 5.12
CA PHE A 467 14.58 3.39 6.50
C PHE A 467 15.99 2.80 6.54
N MET A 468 16.26 1.80 5.69
CA MET A 468 17.58 1.19 5.59
C MET A 468 18.60 2.20 5.07
N HIS A 469 18.34 2.89 3.96
CA HIS A 469 19.22 3.93 3.44
C HIS A 469 19.53 5.02 4.47
N MET A 470 18.52 5.49 5.21
CA MET A 470 18.73 6.44 6.31
C MET A 470 19.66 5.87 7.38
N THR A 471 19.41 4.65 7.84
CA THR A 471 20.10 4.08 9.01
C THR A 471 21.45 3.43 8.70
N THR A 472 21.77 3.22 7.43
CA THR A 472 23.06 2.68 6.97
C THR A 472 23.93 3.70 6.22
N VAL A 473 23.34 4.68 5.53
CA VAL A 473 24.06 5.65 4.69
C VAL A 473 23.96 7.07 5.22
N LEU A 474 22.76 7.65 5.29
CA LEU A 474 22.59 9.09 5.61
C LEU A 474 22.91 9.43 7.07
N PHE A 475 22.40 8.60 7.99
CA PHE A 475 22.53 8.76 9.43
C PHE A 475 22.92 7.42 10.07
N PRO A 476 24.14 6.91 9.78
CA PRO A 476 24.51 5.54 10.10
C PRO A 476 24.46 5.28 11.60
N MET A 477 23.87 4.13 11.95
CA MET A 477 23.80 3.60 13.30
C MET A 477 25.15 2.98 13.69
N SER A 478 26.08 3.81 14.16
CA SER A 478 27.45 3.42 14.51
C SER A 478 27.80 3.70 15.97
N GLU A 479 28.84 3.02 16.46
CA GLU A 479 29.38 3.22 17.82
C GLU A 479 29.80 4.66 18.07
N ARG A 480 30.25 5.38 17.03
CA ARG A 480 30.59 6.80 17.17
C ARG A 480 29.38 7.65 17.56
N ARG A 481 28.20 7.29 17.07
CA ARG A 481 26.96 8.07 17.21
C ARG A 481 26.11 7.60 18.40
N VAL A 482 26.22 6.33 18.78
CA VAL A 482 25.50 5.71 19.89
C VAL A 482 26.51 5.13 20.88
N ARG A 483 27.08 5.98 21.73
CA ARG A 483 28.16 5.61 22.67
C ARG A 483 27.62 5.24 24.04
N HIS A 484 26.65 6.01 24.51
CA HIS A 484 26.06 5.86 25.84
C HIS A 484 24.63 5.35 25.72
N SER A 485 24.11 4.78 26.80
CA SER A 485 22.73 4.26 26.84
C SER A 485 21.69 5.30 26.42
N HIS A 486 21.79 6.55 26.87
CA HIS A 486 20.86 7.60 26.46
C HIS A 486 20.97 8.03 24.99
N ASP A 487 22.07 7.71 24.30
CA ASP A 487 22.24 8.04 22.88
C ASP A 487 21.27 7.22 22.01
N MET A 488 20.80 6.06 22.49
CA MET A 488 19.86 5.24 21.71
C MET A 488 18.52 5.95 21.50
N ILE A 489 18.00 6.61 22.56
CA ILE A 489 16.78 7.42 22.53
C ILE A 489 16.98 8.59 21.55
N MET A 490 18.12 9.28 21.68
CA MET A 490 18.41 10.47 20.87
C MET A 490 18.67 10.13 19.40
N TYR A 491 19.25 8.97 19.11
CA TYR A 491 19.48 8.50 17.74
C TYR A 491 18.15 8.24 17.05
N LEU A 492 17.27 7.43 17.66
CA LEU A 492 15.98 7.09 17.06
C LEU A 492 15.10 8.33 16.88
N TRP A 493 15.10 9.24 17.85
CA TRP A 493 14.43 10.55 17.75
C TRP A 493 14.91 11.36 16.55
N ARG A 494 16.22 11.50 16.36
CA ARG A 494 16.79 12.21 15.19
C ARG A 494 16.45 11.54 13.88
N ALA A 495 16.57 10.21 13.82
CA ALA A 495 16.22 9.43 12.64
C ALA A 495 14.74 9.64 12.27
N HIS A 496 13.83 9.61 13.24
CA HIS A 496 12.41 9.86 12.99
C HIS A 496 12.16 11.29 12.49
N ASN A 497 12.87 12.29 13.01
CA ASN A 497 12.75 13.67 12.52
C ASN A 497 13.30 13.90 11.10
N ILE A 498 14.30 13.11 10.66
CA ILE A 498 14.72 13.07 9.24
C ILE A 498 13.56 12.57 8.37
N VAL A 499 12.86 11.52 8.81
CA VAL A 499 11.67 11.00 8.11
C VAL A 499 10.55 12.04 8.09
N ASN A 500 10.27 12.71 9.21
CA ASN A 500 9.26 13.77 9.29
C ASN A 500 9.56 14.91 8.31
N ASN A 501 10.82 15.37 8.24
CA ASN A 501 11.20 16.44 7.32
C ASN A 501 10.95 16.07 5.86
N ARG A 502 11.28 14.83 5.48
CA ARG A 502 11.05 14.34 4.11
C ARG A 502 9.57 14.19 3.78
N LEU A 503 8.76 13.76 4.74
CA LEU A 503 7.32 13.51 4.55
C LEU A 503 6.45 14.74 4.82
N HIS A 504 7.03 15.89 5.12
CA HIS A 504 6.28 17.12 5.34
C HIS A 504 5.69 17.63 4.02
N GLY A 505 4.37 17.86 3.98
CA GLY A 505 3.65 18.22 2.76
C GLY A 505 3.46 17.07 1.76
N ASP A 506 3.87 15.85 2.11
CA ASP A 506 3.65 14.66 1.28
C ASP A 506 2.16 14.29 1.24
N THR A 507 1.69 13.68 0.15
CA THR A 507 0.27 13.30 -0.01
C THR A 507 -0.21 12.30 1.04
N THR A 508 0.72 11.60 1.70
CA THR A 508 0.44 10.66 2.79
C THR A 508 0.41 11.30 4.18
N GLU A 509 0.67 12.59 4.28
CA GLU A 509 0.57 13.39 5.50
C GLU A 509 -0.91 13.55 5.92
N ASP A 510 -1.17 13.34 7.20
CA ASP A 510 -2.50 13.53 7.77
C ASP A 510 -2.69 15.02 8.06
N PRO A 511 -3.76 15.67 7.56
CA PRO A 511 -3.96 17.10 7.75
C PRO A 511 -4.13 17.52 9.22
N GLN A 512 -4.60 16.64 10.11
CA GLN A 512 -4.65 16.91 11.56
C GLN A 512 -3.28 16.73 12.24
N PHE A 513 -2.44 15.85 11.69
CA PHE A 513 -1.17 15.44 12.28
C PHE A 513 -0.01 15.67 11.31
N THR A 514 0.21 16.95 11.01
CA THR A 514 1.32 17.41 10.17
C THR A 514 2.67 16.99 10.76
N LYS A 515 3.64 16.75 9.87
CA LYS A 515 4.99 16.25 10.18
C LYS A 515 5.86 17.37 10.73
N TYR A 516 5.60 17.77 11.97
CA TYR A 516 6.48 18.66 12.70
C TYR A 516 7.86 18.02 12.94
N GLN A 517 8.87 18.88 13.05
CA GLN A 517 10.07 18.52 13.79
C GLN A 517 9.67 18.32 15.27
N PHE A 518 9.65 17.07 15.70
CA PHE A 518 9.12 16.66 16.99
C PHE A 518 10.15 16.87 18.11
N PRO A 519 9.76 17.31 19.31
CA PRO A 519 8.44 17.82 19.65
C PRO A 519 8.20 19.24 19.09
N PRO A 520 7.00 19.55 18.56
CA PRO A 520 6.63 20.92 18.24
C PRO A 520 6.56 21.79 19.50
N LEU A 521 6.54 23.12 19.31
CA LEU A 521 6.54 24.10 20.40
C LEU A 521 5.41 23.88 21.40
N PHE A 522 4.19 23.58 20.94
CA PHE A 522 3.04 23.36 21.82
C PHE A 522 3.18 22.11 22.72
N LEU A 523 4.04 21.14 22.39
CA LEU A 523 4.34 19.99 23.25
C LEU A 523 5.50 20.22 24.20
N CYS A 524 6.52 20.96 23.75
CA CYS A 524 7.71 21.22 24.56
C CYS A 524 8.34 22.57 24.21
N PRO A 525 7.83 23.69 24.75
CA PRO A 525 8.40 25.01 24.50
C PRO A 525 9.89 25.06 24.89
N THR A 526 10.24 24.44 26.02
CA THR A 526 11.62 24.39 26.54
C THR A 526 12.57 23.55 25.69
N CYS A 527 12.07 22.74 24.76
CA CYS A 527 12.91 21.92 23.88
C CYS A 527 13.55 22.76 22.77
N HIS A 528 13.03 23.96 22.51
CA HIS A 528 13.51 24.88 21.49
C HIS A 528 14.28 26.03 22.15
N SER A 529 15.48 26.32 21.64
CA SER A 529 16.35 27.40 22.14
C SER A 529 17.10 28.00 20.97
N GLY A 530 16.86 29.29 20.66
CA GLY A 530 17.52 29.99 19.57
C GLY A 530 17.32 29.36 18.19
N GLY A 531 16.11 28.85 17.90
CA GLY A 531 15.81 28.18 16.62
C GLY A 531 16.32 26.73 16.51
N HIS A 532 16.94 26.18 17.56
CA HIS A 532 17.48 24.83 17.56
C HIS A 532 16.97 23.99 18.74
N PHE A 533 17.05 22.66 18.60
CA PHE A 533 16.70 21.74 19.69
C PHE A 533 17.77 21.71 20.79
N SER A 534 17.35 21.99 22.03
CA SER A 534 18.14 21.72 23.23
C SER A 534 18.20 20.21 23.50
N ARG A 535 19.36 19.58 23.25
CA ARG A 535 19.55 18.12 23.40
C ARG A 535 19.13 17.63 24.80
N ARG A 536 19.45 18.40 25.85
CA ARG A 536 19.09 18.07 27.23
C ARG A 536 17.58 18.08 27.45
N GLN A 537 16.91 19.15 26.99
CA GLN A 537 15.47 19.30 27.20
C GLN A 537 14.66 18.31 26.37
N VAL A 538 15.08 18.06 25.13
CA VAL A 538 14.51 17.01 24.28
C VAL A 538 14.64 15.64 24.94
N ARG A 539 15.83 15.27 25.43
CA ARG A 539 15.99 13.98 26.13
C ARG A 539 15.05 13.85 27.32
N ASN A 540 14.95 14.89 28.15
CA ASN A 540 14.06 14.90 29.32
C ASN A 540 12.58 14.87 28.93
N PHE A 541 12.22 15.48 27.80
CA PHE A 541 10.88 15.39 27.23
C PHE A 541 10.59 13.95 26.76
N LEU A 542 11.46 13.35 25.95
CA LEU A 542 11.27 12.00 25.41
C LEU A 542 11.14 10.95 26.52
N LEU A 543 11.98 11.04 27.57
CA LEU A 543 11.88 10.17 28.74
C LEU A 543 10.51 10.28 29.42
N ARG A 544 9.98 11.49 29.58
CA ARG A 544 8.65 11.69 30.20
C ARG A 544 7.51 11.29 29.28
N TYR A 545 7.62 11.61 28.00
CA TYR A 545 6.59 11.36 27.00
C TYR A 545 6.36 9.86 26.80
N TYR A 546 7.44 9.10 26.56
CA TYR A 546 7.35 7.67 26.28
C TYR A 546 7.30 6.78 27.53
N ALA A 547 7.64 7.29 28.72
CA ALA A 547 7.38 6.58 29.98
C ALA A 547 5.93 6.78 30.48
N ASN A 548 5.25 7.83 30.01
CA ASN A 548 3.85 8.13 30.36
C ASN A 548 2.91 7.51 29.32
N ILE A 549 2.68 6.21 29.46
CA ILE A 549 1.80 5.42 28.59
C ILE A 549 0.38 5.45 29.16
N ARG A 550 -0.60 5.86 28.35
CA ARG A 550 -2.02 5.78 28.68
C ARG A 550 -2.48 4.31 28.60
N PRO A 551 -3.03 3.74 29.69
CA PRO A 551 -3.49 2.35 29.70
C PRO A 551 -4.62 2.08 28.71
N HIS A 552 -4.82 0.81 28.37
CA HIS A 552 -5.98 0.36 27.60
C HIS A 552 -7.29 0.65 28.38
N HIS A 553 -8.31 1.12 27.67
CA HIS A 553 -9.56 1.66 28.25
C HIS A 553 -9.38 2.88 29.17
N TRP A 554 -8.33 3.70 28.97
CA TRP A 554 -8.25 4.99 29.63
C TRP A 554 -9.44 5.87 29.22
N SER A 555 -10.44 5.97 30.09
CA SER A 555 -11.52 6.93 29.99
C SER A 555 -11.03 8.24 30.61
N HIS A 556 -11.34 9.36 29.95
CA HIS A 556 -11.34 10.65 30.61
C HIS A 556 -12.41 10.58 31.71
N SER A 557 -12.04 10.23 32.93
CA SER A 557 -12.72 10.80 34.08
C SER A 557 -12.49 12.30 33.98
N LEU A 558 -13.55 13.00 33.53
CA LEU A 558 -13.66 14.45 33.35
C LEU A 558 -12.97 15.25 34.47
#